data_AF-A0A2V7D6G5-F1
#
_entry.id   AF-A0A2V7D6G5-F1
#
_cell.length_a   1.000
_cell.length_b   1.000
_cell.length_c   1.000
_cell.angle_alpha   90.00
_cell.angle_beta   90.00
_cell.angle_gamma   90.00
#
_symmetry.space_group_name_H-M   'P 1'
#
loop_
_entity.id
_entity.type
_entity.pdbx_description
1 polymer ?
#
loop_
_entity_poly.entity_id
_entity_poly.type
_entity_poly.pdbx_seq_one_letter_code
_entity_poly.pdbx_strand_id
1 'polypeptide(L)'
;MILVPGLWLWRDPWLQWAAGCAGAIRAAGSQPVWFGYSRRVAWTAFLRPTGGTAAELVRRFLALYDRVRARHGPPSVIAHSFGTYLVTRALSDFEGARLRALILFGSIVSETFDWGTIVARGQVTPARMRNEVGAHAAIVRLAAALRRFGYPYGESGVTGFQLDELSRSVNVRYTGPWLADSALARYCRGVWVPLLRPTHPPRRSVLTLRSRELSRT
;
A
#
# COMPACT_ATOMS: atom_id res chain seq x y z
N MET A 1 2.62 -1.86 9.65
CA MET A 1 2.54 -1.62 8.19
C MET A 1 1.44 -2.51 7.64
N ILE A 2 0.67 -2.06 6.65
CA ILE A 2 -0.41 -2.85 6.05
C ILE A 2 0.06 -3.38 4.69
N LEU A 3 -0.10 -4.67 4.47
CA LEU A 3 0.15 -5.35 3.19
C LEU A 3 -1.19 -5.67 2.53
N VAL A 4 -1.39 -5.19 1.31
CA VAL A 4 -2.64 -5.35 0.55
C VAL A 4 -2.35 -6.19 -0.71
N PRO A 5 -2.81 -7.45 -0.77
CA PRO A 5 -2.57 -8.36 -1.90
C PRO A 5 -3.32 -7.92 -3.16
N GLY A 6 -3.05 -8.62 -4.27
CA GLY A 6 -3.77 -8.46 -5.53
C GLY A 6 -4.87 -9.51 -5.71
N LEU A 7 -5.17 -9.83 -6.96
CA LEU A 7 -5.97 -11.00 -7.31
C LEU A 7 -5.22 -12.29 -7.00
N TRP A 8 -5.95 -13.29 -6.54
CA TRP A 8 -5.43 -14.64 -6.39
C TRP A 8 -5.55 -15.38 -7.73
N LEU A 9 -4.42 -15.58 -8.41
CA LEU A 9 -4.32 -16.43 -9.60
C LEU A 9 -3.98 -17.89 -9.23
N TRP A 10 -3.81 -18.73 -10.25
CA TRP A 10 -3.73 -20.20 -10.17
C TRP A 10 -2.54 -20.79 -9.36
N ARG A 11 -1.60 -19.97 -8.86
CA ARG A 11 -0.54 -20.36 -7.88
C ARG A 11 -0.30 -19.28 -6.81
N ASP A 12 0.41 -19.69 -5.76
CA ASP A 12 0.85 -18.95 -4.56
C ASP A 12 1.92 -17.81 -4.67
N PRO A 13 2.53 -17.44 -5.83
CA PRO A 13 3.51 -16.35 -5.84
C PRO A 13 2.99 -15.00 -5.32
N TRP A 14 1.67 -14.83 -5.30
CA TRP A 14 1.02 -13.63 -4.79
C TRP A 14 0.90 -13.57 -3.26
N LEU A 15 1.09 -14.69 -2.55
CA LEU A 15 1.29 -14.71 -1.10
C LEU A 15 2.79 -14.66 -0.75
N GLN A 16 3.65 -15.19 -1.64
CA GLN A 16 5.09 -15.20 -1.47
C GLN A 16 5.69 -13.79 -1.37
N TRP A 17 5.25 -12.83 -2.20
CA TRP A 17 5.78 -11.45 -2.10
C TRP A 17 5.51 -10.84 -0.73
N ALA A 18 4.27 -10.97 -0.26
CA ALA A 18 3.87 -10.37 0.99
C ALA A 18 4.49 -11.12 2.18
N ALA A 19 4.75 -12.43 2.05
CA ALA A 19 5.47 -13.21 3.07
C ALA A 19 6.93 -12.78 3.15
N GLY A 20 7.59 -12.59 2.00
CA GLY A 20 8.94 -12.04 1.90
C GLY A 20 9.03 -10.63 2.47
N CYS A 21 8.06 -9.77 2.15
CA CYS A 21 7.95 -8.42 2.70
C CYS A 21 7.72 -8.45 4.21
N ALA A 22 6.83 -9.31 4.70
CA ALA A 22 6.54 -9.44 6.12
C ALA A 22 7.80 -9.87 6.91
N GLY A 23 8.62 -10.78 6.37
CA GLY A 23 9.91 -11.13 6.95
C GLY A 23 10.85 -9.93 7.03
N ALA A 24 10.99 -9.17 5.94
CA ALA A 24 11.81 -7.96 5.91
C ALA A 24 11.32 -6.87 6.87
N ILE A 25 10.00 -6.69 6.99
CA ILE A 25 9.36 -5.72 7.88
C ILE A 25 9.57 -6.11 9.34
N ARG A 26 9.44 -7.41 9.69
CA ARG A 26 9.74 -7.91 11.04
C ARG A 26 11.22 -7.75 11.39
N ALA A 27 12.12 -8.11 10.48
CA ALA A 27 13.57 -7.91 10.65
C ALA A 27 13.92 -6.42 10.85
N ALA A 28 13.06 -5.52 10.38
CA ALA A 28 13.18 -4.10 10.55
C ALA A 28 12.53 -3.52 11.82
N GLY A 29 12.04 -4.38 12.73
CA GLY A 29 11.41 -3.97 13.99
C GLY A 29 9.98 -3.45 13.85
N SER A 30 9.32 -3.71 12.72
CA SER A 30 7.94 -3.30 12.46
C SER A 30 7.00 -4.51 12.41
N GLN A 31 5.72 -4.30 12.75
CA GLN A 31 4.70 -5.35 12.65
C GLN A 31 3.98 -5.27 11.29
N PRO A 32 4.06 -6.32 10.43
CA PRO A 32 3.26 -6.41 9.22
C PRO A 32 1.84 -6.87 9.57
N VAL A 33 0.84 -6.18 9.01
CA VAL A 33 -0.58 -6.46 9.15
C VAL A 33 -1.13 -6.77 7.76
N TRP A 34 -1.83 -7.89 7.64
CA TRP A 34 -2.27 -8.41 6.37
C TRP A 34 -3.72 -8.09 6.11
N PHE A 35 -4.01 -7.50 4.95
CA PHE A 35 -5.38 -7.32 4.50
C PHE A 35 -5.83 -8.52 3.67
N GLY A 36 -6.53 -9.46 4.31
CA GLY A 36 -6.93 -10.72 3.70
C GLY A 36 -8.34 -10.70 3.09
N TYR A 37 -8.49 -11.33 1.92
CA TYR A 37 -9.76 -11.69 1.31
C TYR A 37 -9.60 -12.96 0.47
N SER A 38 -10.69 -13.71 0.29
CA SER A 38 -10.65 -14.97 -0.46
C SER A 38 -10.56 -14.74 -1.97
N ARG A 39 -10.11 -15.76 -2.71
CA ARG A 39 -10.07 -15.73 -4.19
C ARG A 39 -11.41 -15.34 -4.81
N ARG A 40 -12.50 -15.95 -4.32
CA ARG A 40 -13.86 -15.66 -4.82
C ARG A 40 -14.21 -14.18 -4.63
N VAL A 41 -13.99 -13.65 -3.41
CA VAL A 41 -14.26 -12.25 -3.07
C VAL A 41 -13.41 -11.30 -3.92
N ALA A 42 -12.12 -11.60 -4.11
CA ALA A 42 -11.21 -10.80 -4.93
C ALA A 42 -11.73 -10.66 -6.37
N TRP A 43 -12.08 -11.78 -7.01
CA TRP A 43 -12.56 -11.79 -8.38
C TRP A 43 -13.94 -11.14 -8.52
N THR A 44 -14.87 -11.36 -7.58
CA THR A 44 -16.16 -10.68 -7.60
C THR A 44 -16.01 -9.17 -7.47
N ALA A 45 -15.14 -8.69 -6.58
CA ALA A 45 -14.85 -7.27 -6.43
C ALA A 45 -14.17 -6.70 -7.69
N PHE A 46 -13.23 -7.43 -8.28
CA PHE A 46 -12.54 -6.99 -9.49
C PHE A 46 -13.48 -6.87 -10.69
N LEU A 47 -14.45 -7.77 -10.83
CA LEU A 47 -15.45 -7.73 -11.90
C LEU A 47 -16.59 -6.72 -11.61
N ARG A 48 -16.72 -6.23 -10.38
CA ARG A 48 -17.71 -5.22 -9.97
C ARG A 48 -17.03 -4.10 -9.18
N PRO A 49 -16.20 -3.28 -9.86
CA PRO A 49 -15.23 -2.42 -9.20
C PRO A 49 -15.86 -1.27 -8.41
N THR A 50 -17.03 -0.74 -8.81
CA THR A 50 -17.62 0.50 -8.25
C THR A 50 -18.59 0.28 -7.09
N GLY A 51 -19.17 -0.91 -6.93
CA GLY A 51 -20.19 -1.19 -5.90
C GLY A 51 -19.98 -2.52 -5.18
N GLY A 52 -21.02 -2.97 -4.46
CA GLY A 52 -21.11 -4.31 -3.88
C GLY A 52 -19.85 -4.76 -3.14
N THR A 53 -19.26 -5.86 -3.59
CA THR A 53 -18.09 -6.49 -2.96
C THR A 53 -16.86 -5.59 -2.96
N ALA A 54 -16.62 -4.77 -3.99
CA ALA A 54 -15.46 -3.87 -4.01
C ALA A 54 -15.60 -2.76 -2.96
N ALA A 55 -16.79 -2.14 -2.86
CA ALA A 55 -17.07 -1.16 -1.81
C ALA A 55 -16.97 -1.78 -0.40
N GLU A 56 -17.38 -3.03 -0.24
CA GLU A 56 -17.22 -3.75 1.02
C GLU A 56 -15.74 -4.01 1.37
N LEU A 57 -14.92 -4.37 0.38
CA LEU A 57 -13.47 -4.49 0.61
C LEU A 57 -12.83 -3.15 0.98
N VAL A 58 -13.24 -2.04 0.37
CA VAL A 58 -12.79 -0.69 0.74
C VAL A 58 -13.17 -0.38 2.19
N ARG A 59 -14.41 -0.62 2.61
CA ARG A 59 -14.85 -0.44 4.01
C ARG A 59 -14.06 -1.31 4.98
N ARG A 60 -13.83 -2.58 4.64
CA ARG A 60 -13.02 -3.50 5.45
C ARG A 60 -11.57 -3.03 5.56
N PHE A 61 -11.01 -2.47 4.49
CA PHE A 61 -9.68 -1.88 4.52
C PHE A 61 -9.65 -0.65 5.43
N LEU A 62 -10.62 0.26 5.35
CA LEU A 62 -10.73 1.42 6.22
C LEU A 62 -10.87 1.02 7.70
N ALA A 63 -11.69 0.01 8.01
CA ALA A 63 -11.80 -0.53 9.37
C ALA A 63 -10.47 -1.12 9.88
N LEU A 64 -9.69 -1.78 9.02
CA LEU A 64 -8.34 -2.23 9.37
C LEU A 64 -7.40 -1.05 9.59
N TYR A 65 -7.43 -0.07 8.69
CA TYR A 65 -6.67 1.17 8.78
C TYR A 65 -6.91 1.88 10.11
N ASP A 66 -8.17 2.04 10.53
CA ASP A 66 -8.50 2.72 11.78
C ASP A 66 -7.97 1.96 13.00
N ARG A 67 -8.06 0.63 13.01
CA ARG A 67 -7.47 -0.19 14.09
C ARG A 67 -5.95 -0.04 14.17
N VAL A 68 -5.26 -0.02 13.03
CA VAL A 68 -3.80 0.15 12.99
C VAL A 68 -3.44 1.59 13.38
N ARG A 69 -4.19 2.58 12.89
CA ARG A 69 -3.99 4.00 13.20
C ARG A 69 -4.15 4.30 14.67
N ALA A 70 -5.20 3.78 15.30
CA ALA A 70 -5.47 3.99 16.72
C ALA A 70 -4.33 3.48 17.61
N ARG A 71 -3.63 2.42 17.20
CA ARG A 71 -2.56 1.79 17.98
C ARG A 71 -1.17 2.34 17.67
N HIS A 72 -0.91 2.77 16.44
CA HIS A 72 0.44 3.04 15.95
C HIS A 72 0.58 4.36 15.15
N GLY A 73 -0.48 5.16 15.08
CA GLY A 73 -0.58 6.32 14.19
C GLY A 73 -0.68 5.95 12.70
N PRO A 74 -0.59 6.93 11.79
CA PRO A 74 -0.78 6.74 10.34
C PRO A 74 -0.03 5.53 9.77
N PRO A 75 -0.69 4.50 9.23
CA PRO A 75 0.01 3.32 8.72
C PRO A 75 0.81 3.62 7.44
N SER A 76 1.91 2.89 7.25
CA SER A 76 2.53 2.72 5.94
C SER A 76 1.89 1.53 5.22
N VAL A 77 1.65 1.64 3.91
CA VAL A 77 0.94 0.65 3.10
C VAL A 77 1.81 0.19 1.92
N ILE A 78 1.86 -1.12 1.68
CA ILE A 78 2.35 -1.71 0.43
C ILE A 78 1.17 -2.41 -0.23
N ALA A 79 0.82 -1.99 -1.44
CA ALA A 79 -0.30 -2.53 -2.18
C ALA A 79 0.17 -3.09 -3.52
N HIS A 80 -0.44 -4.21 -3.93
CA HIS A 80 -0.07 -4.91 -5.15
C HIS A 80 -1.27 -5.17 -6.06
N SER A 81 -1.13 -4.92 -7.36
CA SER A 81 -2.17 -5.20 -8.38
C SER A 81 -3.56 -4.71 -7.94
N PHE A 82 -4.58 -5.56 -7.84
CA PHE A 82 -5.91 -5.14 -7.39
C PHE A 82 -5.94 -4.46 -6.02
N GLY A 83 -4.99 -4.77 -5.13
CA GLY A 83 -4.82 -4.06 -3.86
C GLY A 83 -4.52 -2.58 -4.05
N THR A 84 -3.82 -2.18 -5.13
CA THR A 84 -3.56 -0.76 -5.40
C THR A 84 -4.85 -0.02 -5.67
N TYR A 85 -5.76 -0.61 -6.44
CA TYR A 85 -7.10 -0.07 -6.69
C TYR A 85 -7.90 0.10 -5.39
N LEU A 86 -7.92 -0.91 -4.52
CA LEU A 86 -8.65 -0.83 -3.24
C LEU A 86 -8.12 0.29 -2.35
N VAL A 87 -6.79 0.45 -2.27
CA VAL A 87 -6.16 1.48 -1.44
C VAL A 87 -6.41 2.87 -2.00
N THR A 88 -6.22 3.09 -3.30
CA THR A 88 -6.46 4.42 -3.89
C THR A 88 -7.93 4.81 -3.84
N ARG A 89 -8.83 3.84 -4.04
CA ARG A 89 -10.25 4.05 -3.83
C ARG A 89 -10.57 4.43 -2.38
N ALA A 90 -9.97 3.75 -1.39
CA ALA A 90 -10.15 4.12 0.02
C ALA A 90 -9.65 5.54 0.34
N LEU A 91 -8.55 5.97 -0.29
CA LEU A 91 -8.05 7.35 -0.15
C LEU A 91 -9.01 8.37 -0.78
N SER A 92 -9.57 8.05 -1.95
CA SER A 92 -10.54 8.90 -2.63
C SER A 92 -11.86 9.00 -1.85
N ASP A 93 -12.39 7.86 -1.38
CA ASP A 93 -13.68 7.76 -0.71
C ASP A 93 -13.63 8.28 0.74
N PHE A 94 -12.45 8.32 1.38
CA PHE A 94 -12.30 8.76 2.77
C PHE A 94 -11.21 9.83 2.93
N GLU A 95 -11.65 11.09 2.91
CA GLU A 95 -10.77 12.27 2.97
C GLU A 95 -9.94 12.36 4.27
N GLY A 96 -10.33 11.65 5.33
CA GLY A 96 -9.63 11.58 6.61
C GLY A 96 -8.52 10.53 6.67
N ALA A 97 -8.33 9.72 5.63
CA ALA A 97 -7.23 8.75 5.57
C ALA A 97 -5.88 9.49 5.44
N ARG A 98 -4.93 9.16 6.31
CA ARG A 98 -3.56 9.70 6.31
C ARG A 98 -2.61 8.50 6.37
N LEU A 99 -1.78 8.35 5.35
CA LEU A 99 -0.75 7.32 5.28
C LEU A 99 0.61 7.93 5.60
N ARG A 100 1.43 7.18 6.32
CA ARG A 100 2.83 7.56 6.55
C ARG A 100 3.67 7.41 5.29
N ALA A 101 3.39 6.36 4.51
CA ALA A 101 4.02 6.07 3.25
C ALA A 101 3.18 5.09 2.44
N LEU A 102 3.28 5.15 1.11
CA LEU A 102 2.52 4.32 0.18
C LEU A 102 3.44 3.78 -0.91
N ILE A 103 3.46 2.46 -1.05
CA ILE A 103 4.16 1.77 -2.14
C ILE A 103 3.13 1.01 -2.97
N LEU A 104 3.11 1.27 -4.27
CA LEU A 104 2.27 0.61 -5.25
C LEU A 104 3.16 -0.23 -6.17
N PHE A 105 2.89 -1.53 -6.25
CA PHE A 105 3.66 -2.49 -7.03
C PHE A 105 2.74 -3.22 -8.01
N GLY A 106 3.08 -3.26 -9.30
CA GLY A 106 2.20 -3.81 -10.34
C GLY A 106 0.84 -3.10 -10.40
N SER A 107 0.84 -1.78 -10.23
CA SER A 107 -0.38 -0.97 -10.09
C SER A 107 -1.30 -1.06 -11.30
N ILE A 108 -2.60 -1.21 -11.04
CA ILE A 108 -3.68 -1.13 -12.04
C ILE A 108 -4.52 0.15 -11.89
N VAL A 109 -4.04 1.12 -11.14
CA VAL A 109 -4.72 2.42 -10.96
C VAL A 109 -4.59 3.20 -12.28
N SER A 110 -5.60 4.02 -12.61
CA SER A 110 -5.51 4.96 -13.74
C SER A 110 -4.26 5.83 -13.65
N GLU A 111 -3.60 6.07 -14.79
CA GLU A 111 -2.45 6.98 -14.88
C GLU A 111 -2.83 8.39 -14.44
N THR A 112 -4.09 8.76 -14.69
CA THR A 112 -4.71 10.07 -14.43
C THR A 112 -5.46 10.13 -13.10
N PHE A 113 -5.24 9.17 -12.20
CA PHE A 113 -5.85 9.23 -10.87
C PHE A 113 -5.48 10.55 -10.17
N ASP A 114 -6.46 11.20 -9.54
CA ASP A 114 -6.33 12.54 -8.96
C ASP A 114 -5.52 12.54 -7.65
N TRP A 115 -4.23 12.25 -7.78
CA TRP A 115 -3.27 12.35 -6.70
C TRP A 115 -3.08 13.80 -6.23
N GLY A 116 -3.40 14.80 -7.05
CA GLY A 116 -3.35 16.21 -6.68
C GLY A 116 -4.23 16.47 -5.47
N THR A 117 -5.50 16.04 -5.53
CA THR A 117 -6.43 16.12 -4.40
C THR A 117 -5.95 15.32 -3.18
N ILE A 118 -5.46 14.09 -3.39
CA ILE A 118 -4.95 13.24 -2.29
C ILE A 118 -3.78 13.90 -1.56
N VAL A 119 -2.84 14.50 -2.30
CA VAL A 119 -1.66 15.20 -1.76
C VAL A 119 -2.07 16.51 -1.08
N ALA A 120 -2.96 17.31 -1.71
CA ALA A 120 -3.43 18.58 -1.15
C ALA A 120 -4.15 18.38 0.19
N ARG A 121 -4.89 17.28 0.35
CA ARG A 121 -5.52 16.87 1.62
C ARG A 121 -4.52 16.37 2.66
N GLY A 122 -3.24 16.20 2.30
CA GLY A 122 -2.20 15.65 3.16
C GLY A 122 -2.36 14.16 3.41
N GLN A 123 -3.10 13.43 2.57
CA GLN A 123 -3.36 11.99 2.74
C GLN A 123 -2.11 11.14 2.57
N VAL A 124 -1.20 11.55 1.69
CA VAL A 124 0.16 11.03 1.57
C VAL A 124 1.04 12.12 0.94
N THR A 125 2.30 12.23 1.35
CA THR A 125 3.23 13.17 0.72
C THR A 125 3.92 12.51 -0.48
N PRO A 126 4.22 13.25 -1.57
CA PRO A 126 4.91 12.70 -2.74
C PRO A 126 6.24 12.02 -2.38
N ALA A 127 7.01 12.62 -1.47
CA ALA A 127 8.28 12.06 -0.98
C ALA A 127 8.15 10.72 -0.22
N ARG A 128 6.94 10.35 0.19
CA ARG A 128 6.62 9.09 0.88
C ARG A 128 5.75 8.18 0.03
N MET A 129 5.53 8.53 -1.23
CA MET A 129 4.80 7.74 -2.20
C MET A 129 5.73 7.18 -3.26
N ARG A 130 5.50 5.92 -3.65
CA ARG A 130 6.29 5.27 -4.68
C ARG A 130 5.42 4.33 -5.50
N ASN A 131 5.52 4.47 -6.82
CA ASN A 131 4.92 3.57 -7.80
C ASN A 131 6.04 2.85 -8.54
N GLU A 132 6.10 1.53 -8.39
CA GLU A 132 7.09 0.68 -9.07
C GLU A 132 6.63 0.39 -10.50
N VAL A 133 7.33 0.97 -11.48
CA VAL A 133 6.99 0.94 -12.90
C VAL A 133 7.81 -0.13 -13.62
N GLY A 134 7.13 -0.96 -14.43
CA GLY A 134 7.71 -2.05 -15.21
C GLY A 134 7.48 -3.45 -14.63
N ALA A 135 6.86 -3.54 -13.45
CA ALA A 135 6.51 -4.83 -12.85
C ALA A 135 5.25 -5.42 -13.49
N HIS A 136 5.25 -6.73 -13.77
CA HIS A 136 4.08 -7.50 -14.22
C HIS A 136 3.34 -6.92 -15.45
N ALA A 137 4.09 -6.40 -16.42
CA ALA A 137 3.54 -5.62 -17.51
C ALA A 137 2.39 -6.29 -18.29
N ALA A 138 2.47 -7.61 -18.52
CA ALA A 138 1.41 -8.35 -19.22
C ALA A 138 0.06 -8.35 -18.46
N ILE A 139 0.09 -8.57 -17.13
CA ILE A 139 -1.13 -8.64 -16.30
C ILE A 139 -1.72 -7.23 -16.13
N VAL A 140 -0.86 -6.23 -15.94
CA VAL A 140 -1.29 -4.83 -15.82
C VAL A 140 -1.97 -4.37 -17.11
N ARG A 141 -1.40 -4.66 -18.28
CA ARG A 141 -2.01 -4.36 -19.59
C ARG A 141 -3.34 -5.08 -19.81
N LEU A 142 -3.45 -6.34 -19.36
CA LEU A 142 -4.72 -7.07 -19.43
C LEU A 142 -5.81 -6.40 -18.58
N ALA A 143 -5.47 -5.95 -17.37
CA ALA A 143 -6.41 -5.20 -16.53
C ALA A 143 -6.81 -3.86 -17.18
N ALA A 144 -5.85 -3.12 -17.72
CA ALA A 144 -6.10 -1.85 -18.42
C ALA A 144 -6.96 -2.03 -19.68
N ALA A 145 -6.84 -3.15 -20.39
CA ALA A 145 -7.69 -3.47 -21.52
C ALA A 145 -9.19 -3.56 -21.15
N LEU A 146 -9.52 -3.81 -19.88
CA LEU A 146 -10.91 -3.79 -19.41
C LEU A 146 -11.52 -2.38 -19.38
N ARG A 147 -10.70 -1.32 -19.46
CA ARG A 147 -11.17 0.07 -19.55
C ARG A 147 -12.11 0.29 -20.72
N ARG A 148 -11.90 -0.42 -21.84
CA ARG A 148 -12.80 -0.40 -23.02
C ARG A 148 -14.22 -0.90 -22.73
N PHE A 149 -14.41 -1.60 -21.61
CA PHE A 149 -15.69 -2.09 -21.13
C PHE A 149 -16.22 -1.29 -19.92
N GLY A 150 -15.70 -0.09 -19.69
CA GLY A 150 -16.13 0.79 -18.59
C GLY A 150 -15.50 0.49 -17.22
N TYR A 151 -14.48 -0.37 -17.15
CA TYR A 151 -13.76 -0.61 -15.90
C TYR A 151 -12.79 0.55 -15.59
N PRO A 152 -12.58 0.90 -14.31
CA PRO A 152 -11.74 2.03 -13.91
C PRO A 152 -10.24 1.70 -13.83
N TYR A 153 -9.81 0.59 -14.45
CA TYR A 153 -8.43 0.12 -14.36
C TYR A 153 -7.53 0.80 -15.40
N GLY A 154 -6.30 1.08 -15.00
CA GLY A 154 -5.24 1.57 -15.86
C GLY A 154 -4.00 0.69 -15.81
N GLU A 155 -2.93 1.19 -16.40
CA GLU A 155 -1.62 0.59 -16.53
C GLU A 155 -0.50 1.41 -15.87
N SER A 156 -0.81 2.19 -14.82
CA SER A 156 0.19 2.98 -14.08
C SER A 156 1.39 2.17 -13.56
N GLY A 157 1.25 0.86 -13.36
CA GLY A 157 2.37 -0.04 -13.03
C GLY A 157 3.33 -0.31 -14.21
N VAL A 158 2.99 0.10 -15.43
CA VAL A 158 3.78 -0.05 -16.66
C VAL A 158 4.23 1.29 -17.21
N THR A 159 3.34 2.27 -17.24
CA THR A 159 3.59 3.60 -17.82
C THR A 159 3.93 4.66 -16.77
N GLY A 160 3.60 4.41 -15.50
CA GLY A 160 3.67 5.39 -14.43
C GLY A 160 2.39 6.23 -14.32
N PHE A 161 2.26 6.99 -13.23
CA PHE A 161 1.24 8.04 -13.12
C PHE A 161 1.64 9.28 -13.92
N GLN A 162 0.65 10.00 -14.44
CA GLN A 162 0.80 11.29 -15.11
C GLN A 162 0.60 12.41 -14.09
N LEU A 163 1.61 12.60 -13.24
CA LEU A 163 1.67 13.62 -12.19
C LEU A 163 2.65 14.71 -12.64
N ASP A 164 2.24 15.84 -13.22
CA ASP A 164 3.13 16.89 -13.79
C ASP A 164 4.63 16.84 -13.37
N GLU A 165 5.08 17.68 -12.43
CA GLU A 165 6.46 17.67 -11.96
C GLU A 165 6.75 16.52 -10.97
N LEU A 166 5.71 16.00 -10.31
CA LEU A 166 5.82 14.99 -9.26
C LEU A 166 6.08 13.57 -9.79
N SER A 167 5.80 13.32 -11.07
CA SER A 167 5.90 12.01 -11.72
C SER A 167 7.25 11.38 -11.53
N ARG A 168 8.32 12.17 -11.67
CA ARG A 168 9.70 11.67 -11.57
C ARG A 168 10.06 11.19 -10.16
N SER A 169 9.44 11.78 -9.13
CA SER A 169 9.72 11.42 -7.74
C SER A 169 8.91 10.19 -7.28
N VAL A 170 7.72 10.02 -7.83
CA VAL A 170 6.79 8.93 -7.46
C VAL A 170 7.02 7.70 -8.31
N ASN A 171 7.14 7.84 -9.62
CA ASN A 171 7.35 6.73 -10.54
C ASN A 171 8.82 6.33 -10.50
N VAL A 172 9.08 5.12 -10.02
CA VAL A 172 10.42 4.56 -9.98
C VAL A 172 10.45 3.30 -10.81
N ARG A 173 11.44 3.19 -11.69
CA ARG A 173 11.65 1.96 -12.45
C ARG A 173 11.91 0.81 -11.49
N TYR A 174 11.09 -0.22 -11.58
CA TYR A 174 11.28 -1.44 -10.83
C TYR A 174 12.52 -2.16 -11.36
N THR A 175 13.51 -2.34 -10.50
CA THR A 175 14.78 -3.03 -10.79
C THR A 175 14.89 -4.36 -10.07
N GLY A 176 13.82 -4.78 -9.40
CA GLY A 176 13.77 -6.05 -8.68
C GLY A 176 13.53 -7.25 -9.60
N PRO A 177 13.65 -8.47 -9.05
CA PRO A 177 13.40 -9.70 -9.80
C PRO A 177 11.94 -9.80 -10.27
N TRP A 178 11.72 -10.50 -11.38
CA TRP A 178 10.42 -10.65 -12.01
C TRP A 178 9.37 -11.41 -11.17
N LEU A 179 9.80 -12.30 -10.26
CA LEU A 179 9.05 -12.94 -9.15
C LEU A 179 9.87 -14.16 -8.72
N ALA A 180 10.71 -14.01 -7.69
CA ALA A 180 11.34 -15.16 -7.03
C ALA A 180 11.59 -14.79 -5.56
N ASP A 181 10.83 -15.45 -4.69
CA ASP A 181 10.76 -15.41 -3.22
C ASP A 181 11.85 -14.60 -2.51
N SER A 182 13.09 -15.08 -2.55
CA SER A 182 14.20 -14.50 -1.78
C SER A 182 14.68 -13.16 -2.32
N ALA A 183 14.62 -12.96 -3.63
CA ALA A 183 15.11 -11.74 -4.27
C ALA A 183 14.09 -10.60 -4.11
N LEU A 184 12.78 -10.88 -4.08
CA LEU A 184 11.77 -9.88 -3.77
C LEU A 184 11.75 -9.52 -2.28
N ALA A 185 11.98 -10.49 -1.39
CA ALA A 185 12.18 -10.22 0.03
C ALA A 185 13.42 -9.32 0.27
N ARG A 186 14.51 -9.56 -0.49
CA ARG A 186 15.71 -8.73 -0.47
C ARG A 186 15.43 -7.32 -1.00
N TYR A 187 14.69 -7.21 -2.10
CA TYR A 187 14.26 -5.93 -2.66
C TYR A 187 13.41 -5.14 -1.66
N CYS A 188 12.40 -5.78 -1.06
CA CYS A 188 11.59 -5.16 -0.02
C CYS A 188 12.45 -4.66 1.16
N ARG A 189 13.39 -5.47 1.63
CA ARG A 189 14.30 -5.10 2.72
C ARG A 189 15.20 -3.92 2.37
N GLY A 190 15.77 -3.91 1.17
CA GLY A 190 16.75 -2.90 0.75
C GLY A 190 16.14 -1.60 0.22
N VAL A 191 14.95 -1.67 -0.37
CA VAL A 191 14.34 -0.53 -1.10
C VAL A 191 13.07 -0.04 -0.42
N TRP A 192 12.12 -0.94 -0.12
CA TRP A 192 10.82 -0.54 0.40
C TRP A 192 10.86 -0.18 1.88
N VAL A 193 11.39 -1.06 2.73
CA VAL A 193 11.44 -0.86 4.18
C VAL A 193 12.07 0.47 4.59
N PRO A 194 13.19 0.94 4.01
CA PRO A 194 13.77 2.24 4.34
C PRO A 194 12.81 3.42 4.12
N LEU A 195 12.03 3.41 3.03
CA LEU A 195 11.04 4.46 2.75
C LEU A 195 9.88 4.46 3.75
N LEU A 196 9.52 3.28 4.23
CA LEU A 196 8.37 3.05 5.10
C LEU A 196 8.69 3.30 6.59
N ARG A 197 9.98 3.40 6.96
CA ARG A 197 10.39 3.70 8.33
C ARG A 197 10.12 5.18 8.67
N PRO A 198 9.70 5.47 9.91
CA PRO A 198 9.71 6.84 10.40
C PRO A 198 11.16 7.34 10.42
N THR A 199 11.38 8.57 9.97
CA THR A 199 12.71 9.20 9.93
C THR A 199 13.30 9.43 11.33
N HIS A 200 12.50 9.29 12.39
CA HIS A 200 12.94 9.31 13.78
C HIS A 200 12.36 8.11 14.54
N PRO A 201 13.13 7.49 15.46
CA PRO A 201 12.54 6.56 16.42
C PRO A 201 11.40 7.27 17.18
N PRO A 202 10.33 6.56 17.57
CA PRO A 202 9.34 7.16 18.46
C PRO A 202 10.11 7.71 19.66
N ARG A 203 9.96 9.01 19.97
CA ARG A 203 10.43 9.56 21.23
C ARG A 203 9.84 8.64 22.30
N ARG A 204 10.68 7.88 23.00
CA ARG A 204 10.27 7.23 24.23
C ARG A 204 9.82 8.39 25.12
N SER A 205 8.52 8.54 25.31
CA SER A 205 8.01 9.29 26.44
C SER A 205 8.50 8.52 27.66
N VAL A 206 9.66 8.91 28.16
CA VAL A 206 10.10 8.58 29.51
C VAL A 206 9.10 9.29 30.41
N LEU A 207 7.98 8.63 30.70
CA LEU A 207 7.18 8.91 31.88
C LEU A 207 8.13 8.64 33.05
N THR A 208 8.87 9.67 33.42
CA THR A 208 9.60 9.71 34.67
C THR A 208 8.52 9.82 35.72
N LEU A 209 8.08 8.69 36.25
CA LEU A 209 7.37 8.63 37.52
C LEU A 209 8.30 9.29 38.54
N ARG A 210 8.12 10.60 38.77
CA ARG A 210 8.62 11.25 39.97
C ARG A 210 7.84 10.64 41.13
N SER A 211 8.44 9.66 41.77
CA SER A 211 8.14 9.29 43.15
C SER A 211 8.24 10.57 44.00
N ARG A 212 7.08 11.14 44.34
CA ARG A 212 6.94 11.98 45.51
C ARG A 212 7.02 11.04 46.71
N GLU A 213 8.21 10.92 47.28
CA GLU A 213 8.33 10.51 48.68
C GLU A 213 7.63 11.58 49.52
N LEU A 214 6.50 11.17 50.09
CA LEU A 214 5.78 11.89 51.11
C LEU A 214 6.58 11.83 52.41
N SER A 215 6.76 13.01 53.00
CA SER A 215 7.27 13.26 54.33
C SER A 215 6.80 12.22 55.35
N ARG A 216 7.75 11.56 56.01
CA ARG A 216 7.56 11.05 57.36
C ARG A 216 7.70 12.23 58.32
N THR A 217 6.58 12.66 58.89
CA THR A 217 6.51 13.15 60.26
C THR A 217 6.74 11.99 61.22
#